data_AF-A0A7S3HHY8-F1
#
_entry.id   AF-A0A7S3HHY8-F1
#
_cell.length_a   1.000
_cell.length_b   1.000
_cell.length_c   1.000
_cell.angle_alpha   90.00
_cell.angle_beta   90.00
_cell.angle_gamma   90.00
#
_symmetry.space_group_name_H-M   'P 1'
#
loop_
_entity.id
_entity.type
_entity.pdbx_description
1 polymer ?
#
loop_
_entity_poly.entity_id
_entity_poly.type
_entity_poly.pdbx_seq_one_letter_code
_entity_poly.pdbx_strand_id
1 'polypeptide(L)'
;IIPANSIPPWWIWFHYLNPIAYMLKALMINEFMSPDYDFQVCNGFDCQRFGSSVLSSRGTPTDPNWVWYSIIILYALFLFFLALNYFALTYVSTDPVPPAPVVVDYSKGEYESKRQVGLVEIPFEPV
;
A
#
# COMPACT_ATOMS: atom_id res chain seq x y z
N ILE A 1 -20.02 7.00 5.25
CA ILE A 1 -19.48 7.37 6.59
C ILE A 1 -20.60 7.17 7.59
N ILE A 2 -20.38 6.31 8.58
CA ILE A 2 -21.33 6.11 9.68
C ILE A 2 -21.11 7.27 10.65
N PRO A 3 -22.14 8.02 11.07
CA PRO A 3 -21.96 9.13 12.01
C PRO A 3 -21.36 8.60 13.32
N ALA A 4 -20.32 9.28 13.80
CA ALA A 4 -19.58 8.92 15.02
C ALA A 4 -20.50 8.64 16.22
N ASN A 5 -21.61 9.36 16.31
CA ASN A 5 -22.60 9.25 17.40
C ASN A 5 -23.39 7.94 17.41
N SER A 6 -23.34 7.16 16.34
CA SER A 6 -24.03 5.86 16.25
C SER A 6 -23.12 4.66 16.57
N ILE A 7 -21.84 4.91 16.85
CA ILE A 7 -20.85 3.87 17.12
C ILE A 7 -20.64 3.76 18.64
N PRO A 8 -20.61 2.53 19.21
CA PRO A 8 -20.29 2.34 20.62
C PRO A 8 -18.93 2.97 20.98
N PRO A 9 -18.79 3.60 22.15
CA PRO A 9 -17.60 4.37 22.51
C PRO A 9 -16.31 3.53 22.53
N TRP A 10 -16.40 2.22 22.73
CA TRP A 10 -15.25 1.32 22.69
C TRP A 10 -14.78 0.97 21.26
N TRP A 11 -15.56 1.27 20.20
CA TRP A 11 -15.20 1.03 18.79
C TRP A 11 -14.93 2.32 18.00
N ILE A 12 -15.10 3.48 18.64
CA ILE A 12 -14.95 4.78 17.97
C ILE A 12 -13.53 5.02 17.45
N TRP A 13 -12.53 4.41 18.08
CA TRP A 13 -11.13 4.57 17.64
C TRP A 13 -10.89 3.99 16.25
N PHE A 14 -11.57 2.91 15.86
CA PHE A 14 -11.51 2.39 14.48
C PHE A 14 -12.10 3.37 13.47
N HIS A 15 -13.11 4.14 13.86
CA HIS A 15 -13.65 5.19 13.00
C HIS A 15 -12.57 6.25 12.67
N TYR A 16 -11.72 6.59 13.65
CA TYR A 16 -10.61 7.53 13.47
C TYR A 16 -9.35 6.92 12.80
N LEU A 17 -9.28 5.60 12.62
CA LEU A 17 -8.18 4.95 11.87
C LEU A 17 -8.48 4.76 10.39
N ASN A 18 -9.70 5.02 9.93
CA ASN A 18 -10.09 4.76 8.54
C ASN A 18 -9.61 5.88 7.58
N PRO A 19 -8.56 5.67 6.76
CA PRO A 19 -8.06 6.71 5.84
C PRO A 19 -9.10 7.12 4.81
N ILE A 20 -9.93 6.20 4.35
CA ILE A 20 -10.96 6.46 3.33
C ILE A 20 -11.98 7.47 3.87
N ALA A 21 -12.27 7.42 5.17
CA ALA A 21 -13.18 8.38 5.79
C ALA A 21 -12.62 9.82 5.76
N TYR A 22 -11.33 10.00 6.10
CA TYR A 22 -10.68 11.32 6.03
C TYR A 22 -10.51 11.81 4.60
N MET A 23 -10.16 10.93 3.66
CA MET A 23 -10.08 11.26 2.24
C MET A 23 -11.42 11.74 1.69
N LEU A 24 -12.50 10.99 1.92
CA LEU A 24 -13.83 11.35 1.46
C LEU A 24 -14.31 12.66 2.10
N LYS A 25 -14.00 12.88 3.39
CA LYS A 25 -14.28 14.12 4.09
C LYS A 25 -13.58 15.32 3.45
N ALA A 26 -12.27 15.22 3.18
CA ALA A 26 -11.50 16.27 2.53
C ALA A 26 -12.00 16.54 1.10
N LEU A 27 -12.31 15.49 0.33
CA LEU A 27 -12.84 15.62 -1.03
C LEU A 27 -14.19 16.32 -1.06
N MET A 28 -15.11 15.94 -0.17
CA MET A 28 -16.41 16.60 -0.04
C MET A 28 -16.26 18.08 0.29
N ILE A 29 -15.39 18.43 1.26
CA ILE A 29 -15.15 19.84 1.61
C ILE A 29 -14.58 20.60 0.42
N ASN A 30 -13.61 20.02 -0.29
CA ASN A 30 -12.98 20.63 -1.46
C ASN A 30 -14.00 20.92 -2.58
N GLU A 31 -14.85 19.94 -2.91
CA GLU A 31 -15.85 20.07 -3.97
C GLU A 31 -16.93 21.09 -3.62
N PHE A 32 -17.58 20.93 -2.46
CA PHE A 32 -18.70 21.78 -2.06
C PHE A 32 -18.29 23.15 -1.51
N MET A 33 -16.98 23.42 -1.39
CA MET A 33 -16.47 24.78 -1.19
C MET A 33 -16.28 25.55 -2.50
N SER A 34 -16.30 24.87 -3.66
CA SER A 34 -16.17 25.50 -4.98
C SER A 34 -17.27 26.55 -5.22
N PRO A 35 -16.97 27.64 -5.96
CA PRO A 35 -17.97 28.61 -6.40
C PRO A 35 -19.15 28.00 -7.16
N ASP A 36 -18.95 26.86 -7.83
CA ASP A 36 -20.01 26.16 -8.58
C ASP A 36 -21.18 25.70 -7.69
N TYR A 37 -20.92 25.50 -6.40
CA TYR A 37 -21.91 25.12 -5.40
C TYR A 37 -22.24 26.26 -4.43
N ASP A 38 -21.90 27.50 -4.79
CA ASP A 38 -22.16 28.72 -4.02
C ASP A 38 -23.50 29.37 -4.37
N PHE A 39 -24.54 28.54 -4.45
CA PHE A 39 -25.92 29.01 -4.54
C PHE A 39 -26.64 28.76 -3.22
N GLN A 40 -27.55 29.66 -2.87
CA GLN A 40 -28.32 29.58 -1.63
C GLN A 40 -29.50 28.64 -1.79
N VAL A 41 -29.73 27.81 -0.77
CA VAL A 41 -30.93 26.98 -0.66
C VAL A 41 -31.58 27.30 0.68
N CYS A 42 -32.88 27.52 0.64
CA CYS A 42 -33.67 27.88 1.81
C CYS A 42 -34.62 26.74 2.18
N ASN A 43 -34.66 26.38 3.46
CA ASN A 43 -35.67 25.48 4.01
C ASN A 43 -36.53 26.26 4.99
N GLY A 44 -37.61 26.86 4.50
CA GLY A 44 -38.41 27.83 5.26
C GLY A 44 -37.66 29.16 5.42
N PHE A 45 -37.35 29.54 6.67
CA PHE A 45 -36.67 30.80 7.00
C PHE A 45 -35.14 30.69 7.12
N ASP A 46 -34.58 29.47 7.10
CA ASP A 46 -33.14 29.25 7.18
C ASP A 46 -32.56 29.11 5.76
N CYS A 47 -31.76 30.08 5.35
CA CYS A 47 -31.09 30.12 4.06
C CYS A 47 -29.59 29.93 4.28
N GLN A 48 -29.05 28.86 3.71
CA GLN A 48 -27.63 28.54 3.76
C GLN A 48 -27.11 28.23 2.37
N ARG A 49 -25.78 28.25 2.21
CA ARG A 49 -25.15 27.80 0.96
C ARG A 49 -25.47 26.32 0.75
N PHE A 50 -25.73 25.92 -0.50
CA PHE A 50 -25.99 24.53 -0.86
C PHE A 50 -24.88 23.61 -0.36
N GLY A 51 -23.62 23.98 -0.62
CA GLY A 51 -22.47 23.23 -0.14
C GLY A 51 -22.45 23.01 1.38
N SER A 52 -22.75 24.04 2.18
CA SER A 52 -22.84 23.89 3.64
C SER A 52 -24.00 23.01 4.09
N SER A 53 -25.15 23.10 3.42
CA SER A 53 -26.31 22.25 3.72
C SER A 53 -25.99 20.78 3.44
N VAL A 54 -25.32 20.48 2.34
CA VAL A 54 -24.89 19.11 1.99
C VAL A 54 -23.85 18.60 2.99
N LEU A 55 -22.84 19.40 3.34
CA LEU A 55 -21.82 19.01 4.33
C LEU A 55 -22.43 18.70 5.70
N SER A 56 -23.34 19.57 6.16
CA SER A 56 -24.04 19.42 7.43
C SER A 56 -24.90 18.15 7.45
N SER A 57 -25.63 17.87 6.37
CA SER A 57 -26.44 16.64 6.23
C SER A 57 -25.61 15.35 6.32
N ARG A 58 -24.32 15.41 5.98
CA ARG A 58 -23.39 14.26 6.01
C ARG A 58 -22.56 14.19 7.30
N GLY A 59 -22.79 15.09 8.26
CA GLY A 59 -22.04 15.14 9.51
C GLY A 59 -20.59 15.61 9.34
N THR A 60 -20.29 16.29 8.24
CA THR A 60 -18.95 16.81 7.95
C THR A 60 -18.87 18.28 8.38
N PRO A 61 -17.89 18.68 9.21
CA PRO A 61 -17.66 20.08 9.53
C PRO A 61 -17.40 20.90 8.27
N THR A 62 -18.01 22.08 8.23
CA THR A 62 -17.89 23.07 7.17
C THR A 62 -16.61 23.90 7.24
N ASP A 63 -15.82 23.78 8.30
CA ASP A 63 -14.60 24.58 8.44
C ASP A 63 -13.47 24.10 7.50
N PRO A 64 -12.85 25.01 6.74
CA PRO A 64 -11.75 24.68 5.82
C PRO A 64 -10.55 24.02 6.50
N ASN A 65 -10.33 24.34 7.78
CA ASN A 65 -9.21 23.82 8.57
C ASN A 65 -9.24 22.29 8.69
N TRP A 66 -10.41 21.66 8.58
CA TRP A 66 -10.54 20.21 8.61
C TRP A 66 -9.90 19.51 7.41
N VAL A 67 -9.72 20.20 6.29
CA VAL A 67 -9.00 19.68 5.12
C VAL A 67 -7.53 19.46 5.49
N TRP A 68 -6.89 20.43 6.14
CA TRP A 68 -5.49 20.33 6.56
C TRP A 68 -5.27 19.21 7.58
N TYR A 69 -6.13 19.07 8.57
CA TYR A 69 -6.05 17.94 9.51
C TYR A 69 -6.16 16.59 8.78
N SER A 70 -7.05 16.49 7.80
CA SER A 70 -7.22 15.26 7.02
C SER A 70 -5.98 14.94 6.18
N ILE A 71 -5.35 15.95 5.56
CA ILE A 71 -4.10 15.78 4.80
C ILE A 71 -2.96 15.29 5.71
N ILE A 72 -2.78 15.92 6.88
CA ILE A 72 -1.73 15.56 7.84
C ILE A 72 -1.92 14.12 8.32
N ILE A 73 -3.15 13.73 8.70
CA ILE A 73 -3.47 12.38 9.16
C ILE A 73 -3.23 11.36 8.06
N LEU A 74 -3.67 11.63 6.82
CA LEU A 74 -3.44 10.74 5.68
C LEU A 74 -1.95 10.56 5.38
N TYR A 75 -1.18 11.64 5.43
CA TYR A 75 0.26 11.58 5.22
C TYR A 75 0.98 10.81 6.32
N ALA A 76 0.60 11.03 7.59
CA ALA A 76 1.13 10.28 8.72
C ALA A 76 0.82 8.78 8.61
N LEU A 77 -0.42 8.42 8.24
CA LEU A 77 -0.82 7.03 8.05
C LEU A 77 -0.08 6.38 6.86
N PHE A 78 0.13 7.12 5.77
CA PHE A 78 0.92 6.66 4.63
C PHE A 78 2.35 6.32 5.04
N LEU A 79 3.02 7.22 5.76
CA LEU A 79 4.37 6.96 6.28
C LEU A 79 4.39 5.80 7.28
N PHE A 80 3.36 5.68 8.12
CA PHE A 80 3.24 4.57 9.06
C PHE A 80 3.14 3.22 8.34
N PHE A 81 2.26 3.10 7.33
CA PHE A 81 2.16 1.88 6.52
C PHE A 81 3.42 1.62 5.69
N LEU A 82 4.09 2.67 5.20
CA LEU A 82 5.35 2.53 4.49
C LEU A 82 6.46 2.01 5.41
N ALA A 83 6.54 2.52 6.64
CA ALA A 83 7.47 2.02 7.66
C ALA A 83 7.17 0.55 8.01
N LEU A 84 5.89 0.20 8.22
CA LEU A 84 5.50 -1.20 8.45
C LEU A 84 5.87 -2.11 7.28
N ASN A 85 5.67 -1.66 6.03
CA ASN A 85 6.09 -2.42 4.85
C ASN A 85 7.61 -2.56 4.78
N TYR A 86 8.35 -1.49 5.08
CA TYR A 86 9.81 -1.53 5.16
C TYR A 86 10.28 -2.55 6.19
N PHE A 87 9.74 -2.50 7.41
CA PHE A 87 10.05 -3.49 8.45
C PHE A 87 9.66 -4.91 8.03
N ALA A 88 8.46 -5.09 7.46
CA ALA A 88 8.01 -6.38 6.98
C ALA A 88 8.98 -6.97 5.95
N LEU A 89 9.48 -6.17 5.00
CA LEU A 89 10.46 -6.62 4.02
C LEU A 89 11.82 -6.96 4.64
N THR A 90 12.26 -6.21 5.66
CA THR A 90 13.52 -6.53 6.36
C THR A 90 13.43 -7.78 7.24
N TYR A 91 12.24 -8.10 7.78
CA TYR A 91 12.06 -9.26 8.66
C TYR A 91 11.54 -10.50 7.92
N VAL A 92 10.86 -10.32 6.78
CA VAL A 92 10.42 -11.38 5.85
C VAL A 92 11.45 -11.50 4.73
N SER A 93 12.70 -11.76 5.08
CA SER A 93 13.70 -12.24 4.12
C SER A 93 13.55 -13.76 4.00
N THR A 94 12.69 -14.21 3.10
CA THR A 94 12.62 -15.61 2.67
C THR A 94 13.59 -15.83 1.51
N ASP A 95 14.89 -15.62 1.74
CA ASP A 95 15.86 -16.11 0.79
C ASP A 95 15.96 -17.62 1.01
N PRO A 96 15.49 -18.48 0.07
CA PRO A 96 15.79 -19.88 0.17
C PRO A 96 17.31 -20.00 0.13
N VAL A 97 17.90 -20.67 1.12
CA VAL A 97 19.33 -20.99 1.13
C VAL A 97 19.66 -21.56 -0.25
N PRO A 98 20.56 -20.94 -1.04
CA PRO A 98 20.87 -21.47 -2.35
C PRO A 98 21.31 -22.92 -2.17
N PRO A 99 20.82 -23.86 -2.99
CA PRO A 99 21.26 -25.24 -2.90
C PRO A 99 22.78 -25.27 -2.96
N ALA A 100 23.41 -26.10 -2.13
CA ALA A 100 24.86 -26.17 -2.04
C ALA A 100 25.45 -26.26 -3.47
N PRO A 101 26.53 -25.51 -3.77
CA PRO A 101 27.14 -25.57 -5.09
C PRO A 101 27.45 -27.04 -5.39
N VAL A 102 26.92 -27.55 -6.49
CA VAL A 102 27.27 -28.88 -6.97
C VAL A 102 28.77 -28.83 -7.27
N VAL A 103 29.58 -29.44 -6.41
CA VAL A 103 30.99 -29.67 -6.68
C VAL A 103 31.08 -30.60 -7.88
N VAL A 104 31.27 -30.01 -9.06
CA VAL A 104 31.63 -30.75 -10.26
C VAL A 104 33.06 -31.24 -10.03
N ASP A 105 33.20 -32.55 -9.76
CA ASP A 105 34.51 -33.18 -9.69
C ASP A 105 35.09 -33.29 -11.10
N TYR A 106 35.79 -32.24 -11.52
CA TYR A 106 36.47 -32.18 -12.82
C TYR A 106 37.51 -33.29 -12.98
N SER A 107 38.08 -33.79 -11.88
CA SER A 107 39.08 -34.86 -11.93
C SER A 107 38.45 -36.17 -12.42
N LYS A 108 37.24 -36.48 -11.96
CA LYS A 108 36.53 -37.70 -12.35
C LYS A 108 36.22 -37.73 -13.85
N GLY A 109 35.80 -36.60 -14.42
CA GLY A 109 35.57 -36.46 -15.86
C GLY A 109 36.85 -36.65 -16.69
N GLU A 110 37.99 -36.14 -16.19
CA GLU A 110 39.28 -36.32 -16.87
C GLU A 110 39.84 -37.74 -16.74
N TYR A 111 39.68 -38.40 -15.59
CA TYR A 111 40.05 -39.82 -15.42
C TYR A 111 39.19 -40.73 -16.30
N GLU A 112 37.88 -40.50 -16.40
CA GLU A 112 36.98 -41.27 -17.27
C GLU A 112 37.31 -41.03 -18.76
N SER A 113 37.61 -39.80 -19.14
CA SER A 113 38.07 -39.47 -20.50
C SER A 113 39.40 -40.16 -20.83
N LYS A 114 40.42 -40.07 -19.97
CA LYS A 114 41.71 -40.77 -20.17
C LYS A 114 41.58 -42.28 -20.15
N ARG A 115 40.68 -42.83 -19.32
CA ARG A 115 40.39 -44.27 -19.27
C ARG A 115 39.68 -44.74 -20.54
N GLN A 116 38.75 -43.97 -21.09
CA GLN A 116 38.12 -44.28 -22.37
C GLN A 116 39.12 -44.17 -23.52
N VAL A 117 39.92 -43.11 -23.58
CA VAL A 117 40.95 -42.94 -24.62
C VAL A 117 42.04 -44.01 -24.52
N GLY A 118 42.42 -44.44 -23.31
CA GLY A 118 43.39 -45.50 -23.09
C GLY A 118 42.86 -46.92 -23.31
N LEU A 119 41.53 -47.11 -23.34
CA LEU A 119 40.89 -48.40 -23.67
C LEU A 119 40.47 -48.48 -25.14
N VAL A 120 40.49 -47.37 -25.87
CA VAL A 120 40.30 -47.36 -27.32
C VAL A 120 41.66 -47.59 -27.96
N GLU A 121 42.00 -48.87 -28.16
CA GLU A 121 43.11 -49.23 -29.05
C GLU A 121 42.72 -48.81 -30.48
N ILE A 122 43.39 -47.77 -30.99
CA ILE A 122 43.25 -47.32 -32.37
C ILE A 122 44.00 -48.32 -33.26
N PRO A 123 43.34 -48.96 -34.25
CA PRO A 123 43.94 -50.04 -35.06
C PRO A 123 44.88 -49.53 -36.17
N PHE A 124 45.46 -48.34 -36.01
CA PHE A 124 46.32 -47.73 -37.02
C PHE A 124 47.72 -47.59 -36.45
N GLU A 125 48.66 -48.38 -36.96
CA GLU A 125 50.09 -48.12 -36.75
C GLU A 125 50.48 -46.85 -37.53
N PRO A 126 51.29 -45.96 -36.93
CA PRO A 126 51.76 -44.77 -37.63
C PRO A 126 52.72 -45.18 -38.76
N VAL A 127 52.43 -44.74 -39.99
CA VAL A 127 53.30 -44.86 -41.18
C VAL A 127 54.38 -43.79 -41.17
#